data_AF-A0A1A7PFH8-F1
#
_entry.id   AF-A0A1A7PFH8-F1
#
_cell.length_a   1.000
_cell.length_b   1.000
_cell.length_c   1.000
_cell.angle_alpha   90.00
_cell.angle_beta   90.00
_cell.angle_gamma   90.00
#
_symmetry.space_group_name_H-M   'P 1'
#
loop_
_entity.id
_entity.type
_entity.pdbx_description
1 polymer ?
#
loop_
_entity_poly.entity_id
_entity_poly.type
_entity_poly.pdbx_seq_one_letter_code
_entity_poly.pdbx_strand_id
1 'polypeptide(L)'
;MFPLIRDLYVYITLFTALLIVSKISVFNETLQHLIIIITPLIFITLHEFIVRKFKKEFDKQAYFSAVITVGLFAALGSFSQSELISLGFKVSETHNYLIFKLYFHIWAIVLLPVALKKFFKKD
;
A
#
# COMPACT_ATOMS: atom_id res chain seq x y z
N MET A 1 -12.98 18.90 -11.62
CA MET A 1 -13.18 17.43 -11.51
C MET A 1 -11.89 16.67 -11.14
N PHE A 2 -10.77 16.86 -11.86
CA PHE A 2 -9.50 16.19 -11.55
C PHE A 2 -8.98 16.41 -10.11
N PRO A 3 -8.97 17.62 -9.53
CA PRO A 3 -8.50 17.83 -8.15
C PRO A 3 -9.29 17.02 -7.13
N LEU A 4 -10.62 16.97 -7.28
CA LEU A 4 -11.51 16.22 -6.39
C LEU A 4 -11.27 14.70 -6.49
N ILE A 5 -11.08 14.16 -7.70
CA ILE A 5 -10.77 12.73 -7.92
C ILE A 5 -9.41 12.37 -7.33
N ARG A 6 -8.41 13.24 -7.50
CA ARG A 6 -7.10 13.10 -6.89
C ARG A 6 -7.21 13.06 -5.37
N ASP A 7 -7.85 14.06 -4.76
CA ASP A 7 -7.95 14.18 -3.31
C ASP A 7 -8.68 12.97 -2.71
N LEU A 8 -9.74 12.51 -3.37
CA LEU A 8 -10.43 11.29 -3.00
C LEU A 8 -9.50 10.07 -3.05
N TYR A 9 -8.69 9.93 -4.12
CA TYR A 9 -7.70 8.85 -4.22
C TYR A 9 -6.68 8.90 -3.07
N VAL A 10 -6.11 10.07 -2.78
CA VAL A 10 -5.17 10.31 -1.66
C VAL A 10 -5.78 9.85 -0.33
N TYR A 11 -6.98 10.33 -0.01
CA TYR A 11 -7.64 10.02 1.25
C TYR A 11 -8.00 8.54 1.36
N ILE A 12 -8.49 7.92 0.28
CA ILE A 12 -8.78 6.49 0.26
C ILE A 12 -7.50 5.68 0.50
N THR A 13 -6.38 6.02 -0.14
CA THR A 13 -5.11 5.31 0.06
C THR A 13 -4.63 5.40 1.50
N LEU A 14 -4.64 6.59 2.10
CA LEU A 14 -4.27 6.79 3.51
C LEU A 14 -5.20 6.04 4.46
N PHE A 15 -6.51 6.14 4.24
CA PHE A 15 -7.49 5.49 5.11
C PHE A 15 -7.41 3.96 5.00
N THR A 16 -7.16 3.43 3.81
CA THR A 16 -6.99 1.98 3.59
C THR A 16 -5.75 1.45 4.30
N ALA A 17 -4.65 2.21 4.29
CA ALA A 17 -3.44 1.87 5.04
C ALA A 17 -3.72 1.76 6.55
N LEU A 18 -4.47 2.70 7.12
CA LEU A 18 -4.89 2.65 8.53
C LEU A 18 -5.89 1.52 8.82
N LEU A 19 -6.82 1.25 7.91
CA LEU A 19 -7.78 0.16 8.03
C LEU A 19 -7.11 -1.20 8.00
N ILE A 20 -6.09 -1.40 7.15
CA ILE A 20 -5.31 -2.63 7.14
C ILE A 20 -4.72 -2.87 8.53
N VAL A 21 -3.99 -1.91 9.09
CA VAL A 21 -3.36 -2.12 10.41
C VAL A 21 -4.37 -2.33 11.54
N SER A 22 -5.52 -1.66 11.50
CA SER A 22 -6.51 -1.69 12.59
C SER A 22 -7.53 -2.83 12.52
N LYS A 23 -7.79 -3.41 11.34
CA LYS A 23 -8.88 -4.37 11.12
C LYS A 23 -8.46 -5.67 10.45
N ILE A 24 -7.17 -5.87 10.13
CA ILE A 24 -6.72 -7.10 9.46
C ILE A 24 -7.10 -8.37 10.25
N SER A 25 -7.13 -8.29 11.59
CA SER A 25 -7.47 -9.39 12.50
C SER A 25 -8.85 -10.02 12.27
N VAL A 26 -9.81 -9.23 11.76
CA VAL A 26 -11.19 -9.70 11.51
C VAL A 26 -11.24 -10.69 10.35
N PHE A 27 -10.32 -10.57 9.39
CA PHE A 27 -10.30 -11.42 8.20
C PHE A 27 -9.66 -12.78 8.49
N ASN A 28 -10.11 -13.82 7.79
CA ASN A 28 -9.41 -15.11 7.79
C ASN A 28 -8.08 -15.00 7.02
N GLU A 29 -7.21 -15.98 7.20
CA GLU A 29 -5.86 -15.97 6.62
C GLU A 29 -5.88 -15.77 5.09
N THR A 30 -6.69 -16.55 4.36
CA THR A 30 -6.83 -16.45 2.90
C THR A 30 -7.25 -15.05 2.45
N LEU A 31 -8.19 -14.43 3.17
CA LEU A 31 -8.63 -13.05 2.89
C LEU A 31 -7.54 -12.04 3.22
N GLN A 32 -6.74 -12.24 4.28
CA GLN A 32 -5.61 -11.37 4.57
C GLN A 32 -4.57 -11.40 3.44
N HIS A 33 -4.23 -12.58 2.90
CA HIS A 33 -3.35 -12.68 1.73
C HIS A 33 -3.92 -11.92 0.54
N LEU A 34 -5.20 -12.12 0.23
CA LEU A 34 -5.90 -11.42 -0.86
C LEU A 34 -5.86 -9.90 -0.69
N ILE A 35 -6.16 -9.40 0.50
CA ILE A 35 -6.16 -7.95 0.80
C ILE A 35 -4.77 -7.36 0.54
N ILE A 36 -3.72 -7.99 1.09
CA ILE A 36 -2.35 -7.48 0.96
C ILE A 36 -1.87 -7.49 -0.51
N ILE A 37 -2.32 -8.46 -1.33
CA ILE A 37 -1.98 -8.51 -2.75
C ILE A 37 -2.82 -7.51 -3.57
N ILE A 38 -4.13 -7.50 -3.37
CA ILE A 38 -5.05 -6.76 -4.25
C ILE A 38 -5.04 -5.27 -3.95
N THR A 39 -4.94 -4.86 -2.69
CA THR A 39 -5.06 -3.44 -2.32
C THR A 39 -4.03 -2.56 -3.05
N PRO A 40 -2.72 -2.88 -3.06
CA PRO A 40 -1.74 -2.09 -3.82
C PRO A 40 -2.00 -2.12 -5.33
N LEU A 41 -2.41 -3.28 -5.87
CA LEU A 41 -2.71 -3.45 -7.28
C LEU A 41 -3.87 -2.56 -7.74
N ILE A 42 -4.96 -2.49 -6.96
CA ILE A 42 -6.09 -1.60 -7.20
C ILE A 42 -5.61 -0.14 -7.21
N PHE A 43 -4.76 0.26 -6.26
CA PHE A 43 -4.26 1.63 -6.24
C PHE A 43 -3.38 1.99 -7.44
N ILE A 44 -2.51 1.07 -7.88
CA ILE A 44 -1.67 1.28 -9.07
C ILE A 44 -2.55 1.38 -10.34
N THR A 45 -3.50 0.46 -10.51
CA THR A 45 -4.39 0.45 -11.68
C THR A 45 -5.29 1.68 -11.73
N LEU A 46 -5.84 2.12 -10.60
CA LEU A 46 -6.60 3.37 -10.49
C LEU A 46 -5.72 4.58 -10.81
N HIS A 47 -4.48 4.62 -10.31
CA HIS A 47 -3.55 5.70 -10.62
C HIS A 47 -3.28 5.80 -12.12
N GLU A 48 -2.90 4.71 -12.76
CA GLU A 48 -2.66 4.63 -14.20
C GLU A 48 -3.89 5.07 -15.00
N PHE A 49 -5.08 4.62 -14.60
CA PHE A 49 -6.33 5.01 -15.25
C PHE A 49 -6.59 6.52 -15.14
N ILE A 50 -6.39 7.11 -13.96
CA ILE A 50 -6.59 8.55 -13.72
C ILE A 50 -5.58 9.37 -14.53
N VAL A 51 -4.30 8.98 -14.52
CA VAL A 51 -3.24 9.68 -15.29
C VAL A 51 -3.55 9.64 -16.79
N ARG A 52 -3.95 8.49 -17.33
CA ARG A 52 -4.33 8.35 -18.76
C ARG A 52 -5.57 9.16 -19.10
N LYS A 53 -6.62 9.10 -18.28
CA LYS A 53 -7.91 9.78 -18.54
C LYS A 53 -7.78 11.29 -18.51
N PHE A 54 -7.00 11.84 -17.58
CA PHE A 54 -6.89 13.29 -17.39
C PHE A 54 -5.63 13.89 -18.02
N LYS A 55 -4.71 13.06 -18.54
CA LYS A 55 -3.40 13.47 -19.10
C LYS A 55 -2.62 14.40 -18.14
N LYS A 56 -2.78 14.18 -16.83
CA LYS A 56 -2.16 14.97 -15.76
C LYS A 56 -1.60 14.03 -14.71
N GLU A 57 -0.34 14.26 -14.30
CA GLU A 57 0.24 13.57 -13.14
C GLU A 57 -0.35 14.15 -11.84
N PHE A 58 -0.40 13.33 -10.79
CA PHE A 58 -0.89 13.82 -9.49
C PHE A 58 0.05 14.87 -8.88
N ASP A 59 -0.49 15.74 -8.02
CA ASP A 59 0.30 16.76 -7.34
C ASP A 59 1.05 16.18 -6.12
N LYS A 60 1.81 16.99 -5.38
CA LYS A 60 2.68 16.50 -4.28
C LYS A 60 1.92 15.73 -3.19
N GLN A 61 0.62 16.01 -3.00
CA GLN A 61 -0.20 15.42 -1.94
C GLN A 61 -0.51 13.93 -2.18
N ALA A 62 -0.75 13.53 -3.43
CA ALA A 62 -0.96 12.11 -3.74
C ALA A 62 0.33 11.29 -3.63
N TYR A 63 1.48 11.91 -3.93
CA TYR A 63 2.78 11.26 -3.76
C TYR A 63 3.13 11.05 -2.29
N PHE A 64 2.70 11.96 -1.41
CA PHE A 64 2.83 11.74 0.04
C PHE A 64 2.11 10.47 0.50
N SER A 65 0.94 10.16 -0.06
CA SER A 65 0.21 8.92 0.23
C SER A 65 0.93 7.68 -0.30
N ALA A 66 1.61 7.78 -1.45
CA ALA A 66 2.45 6.71 -1.96
C ALA A 66 3.67 6.48 -1.06
N VAL A 67 4.32 7.54 -0.58
CA VAL A 67 5.45 7.46 0.39
C VAL A 67 5.01 6.79 1.69
N ILE A 68 3.87 7.18 2.25
CA ILE A 68 3.33 6.56 3.47
C ILE A 68 3.05 5.07 3.24
N THR A 69 2.45 4.72 2.11
CA THR A 69 2.17 3.32 1.76
C THR A 69 3.46 2.49 1.64
N VAL A 70 4.49 3.02 0.98
CA VAL A 70 5.82 2.38 0.90
C VAL A 70 6.41 2.20 2.29
N GLY A 71 6.37 3.24 3.12
CA GLY A 71 6.86 3.20 4.50
C GLY A 71 6.13 2.17 5.36
N LEU A 72 4.80 2.07 5.20
CA LEU A 72 4.00 1.06 5.90
C LEU A 72 4.40 -0.36 5.49
N PHE A 73 4.50 -0.64 4.19
CA PHE A 73 4.90 -1.96 3.72
C PHE A 73 6.34 -2.31 4.13
N ALA A 74 7.26 -1.34 4.10
CA ALA A 74 8.62 -1.54 4.60
C ALA A 74 8.64 -1.85 6.11
N ALA A 75 7.83 -1.15 6.91
CA ALA A 75 7.72 -1.37 8.35
C ALA A 75 7.07 -2.73 8.68
N LEU A 76 5.96 -3.09 8.05
CA LEU A 76 5.36 -4.43 8.16
C LEU A 76 6.34 -5.52 7.72
N GLY A 77 7.14 -5.21 6.69
CA GLY A 77 8.22 -6.05 6.20
C GLY A 77 9.38 -6.21 7.19
N SER A 78 9.59 -5.30 8.15
CA SER A 78 10.67 -5.42 9.14
C SER A 78 10.24 -6.15 10.42
N PHE A 79 8.95 -6.13 10.76
CA PHE A 79 8.42 -6.78 11.95
C PHE A 79 8.67 -8.29 11.99
N SER A 80 8.91 -8.77 13.20
CA SER A 80 9.01 -10.18 13.55
C SER A 80 7.64 -10.87 13.50
N GLN A 81 7.64 -12.20 13.54
CA GLN A 81 6.42 -13.00 13.49
C GLN A 81 5.48 -12.69 14.66
N SER A 82 6.01 -12.55 15.89
CA SER A 82 5.23 -12.21 17.07
C SER A 82 4.62 -10.82 16.98
N GLU A 83 5.36 -9.84 16.45
CA GLU A 83 4.86 -8.48 16.21
C GLU A 83 3.72 -8.47 15.19
N LEU A 84 3.86 -9.18 14.07
CA LEU A 84 2.77 -9.30 13.08
C LEU A 84 1.53 -9.98 13.65
N ILE A 85 1.70 -11.03 14.46
CA ILE A 85 0.57 -11.68 15.15
C ILE A 85 -0.09 -10.69 16.11
N SER A 86 0.68 -9.88 16.84
CA SER A 86 0.13 -8.85 17.75
C SER A 86 -0.69 -7.78 17.02
N LEU A 87 -0.34 -7.50 15.75
CA LEU A 87 -1.09 -6.61 14.87
C LEU A 87 -2.31 -7.30 14.21
N GLY A 88 -2.52 -8.59 14.45
CA GLY A 88 -3.67 -9.34 13.97
C GLY A 88 -3.44 -10.15 12.69
N PHE A 89 -2.21 -10.25 12.21
CA PHE A 89 -1.91 -11.11 11.06
C PHE A 89 -1.95 -12.59 11.47
N LYS A 90 -2.61 -13.41 10.66
CA LYS A 90 -2.73 -14.86 10.85
C LYS A 90 -1.50 -15.55 10.25
N VAL A 91 -0.36 -15.35 10.91
CA VAL A 91 0.95 -15.84 10.47
C VAL A 91 1.63 -16.72 11.52
N SER A 92 0.85 -17.53 12.24
CA SER A 92 1.36 -18.48 13.24
C SER A 92 2.27 -19.55 12.63
N GLU A 93 2.00 -19.91 11.36
CA GLU A 93 2.85 -20.81 10.61
C GLU A 93 4.00 -20.07 9.94
N THR A 94 5.21 -20.63 10.05
CA THR A 94 6.43 -20.03 9.47
C THR A 94 6.31 -19.81 7.96
N HIS A 95 5.64 -20.72 7.25
CA HIS A 95 5.42 -20.59 5.81
C HIS A 95 4.61 -19.32 5.47
N ASN A 96 3.49 -19.11 6.19
CA ASN A 96 2.63 -17.95 5.99
C ASN A 96 3.34 -16.65 6.36
N TYR A 97 4.10 -16.65 7.46
CA TYR A 97 4.93 -15.53 7.85
C TYR A 97 5.92 -15.11 6.73
N LEU A 98 6.62 -16.08 6.14
CA LEU A 98 7.55 -15.83 5.03
C LEU A 98 6.82 -15.27 3.79
N ILE A 99 5.64 -15.81 3.46
CA ILE A 99 4.83 -15.32 2.34
C ILE A 99 4.43 -13.85 2.55
N PHE A 100 3.90 -13.49 3.72
CA PHE A 100 3.54 -12.10 4.02
C PHE A 100 4.76 -11.18 3.97
N LYS A 101 5.92 -11.60 4.50
CA LYS A 101 7.16 -10.84 4.40
C LYS A 101 7.54 -10.59 2.94
N LEU A 102 7.44 -11.59 2.06
CA LEU A 102 7.68 -11.41 0.64
C LEU A 102 6.72 -10.40 0.02
N TYR A 103 5.43 -10.48 0.32
CA TYR A 103 4.45 -9.51 -0.19
C TYR A 103 4.80 -8.09 0.23
N PHE A 104 5.12 -7.88 1.50
CA PHE A 104 5.46 -6.56 2.01
C PHE A 104 6.71 -5.97 1.34
N HIS A 105 7.77 -6.77 1.18
CA HIS A 105 9.00 -6.31 0.51
C HIS A 105 8.78 -6.05 -0.98
N ILE A 106 8.10 -6.96 -1.69
CA ILE A 106 7.79 -6.79 -3.11
C ILE A 106 7.00 -5.50 -3.32
N TRP A 107 5.95 -5.26 -2.52
CA TRP A 107 5.15 -4.05 -2.66
C TRP A 107 5.91 -2.79 -2.30
N ALA A 108 6.74 -2.80 -1.25
CA ALA A 108 7.60 -1.67 -0.92
C ALA A 108 8.52 -1.30 -2.10
N ILE A 109 9.15 -2.30 -2.74
CA ILE A 109 10.03 -2.09 -3.91
C ILE A 109 9.25 -1.61 -5.13
N VAL A 110 8.11 -2.22 -5.45
CA VAL A 110 7.29 -1.87 -6.62
C VAL A 110 6.71 -0.45 -6.51
N LEU A 111 6.31 -0.04 -5.30
CA LEU A 111 5.74 1.28 -5.06
C LEU A 111 6.82 2.37 -4.91
N LEU A 112 8.06 2.01 -4.60
CA LEU A 112 9.15 2.95 -4.39
C LEU A 112 9.41 3.86 -5.62
N PRO A 113 9.51 3.37 -6.86
CA PRO A 113 9.62 4.23 -8.04
C PRO A 113 8.47 5.21 -8.18
N VAL A 114 7.23 4.81 -7.84
CA VAL A 114 6.05 5.69 -7.88
C VAL A 114 6.21 6.83 -6.89
N ALA A 115 6.67 6.54 -5.67
CA ALA A 115 6.96 7.56 -4.66
C ALA A 115 8.14 8.47 -5.08
N LEU A 116 9.22 7.90 -5.60
CA LEU A 116 10.46 8.60 -5.94
C LEU A 116 10.39 9.42 -7.24
N LYS A 117 9.52 9.05 -8.19
CA LYS A 117 9.44 9.70 -9.52
C LYS A 117 9.29 11.22 -9.43
N LYS A 118 8.65 11.74 -8.37
CA LYS A 118 8.46 13.18 -8.16
C LYS A 118 9.55 13.86 -7.33
N PHE A 119 10.33 13.10 -6.55
CA PHE A 119 11.51 13.64 -5.88
C PHE A 119 12.68 13.82 -6.86
N PHE A 120 12.78 12.93 -7.87
CA PHE A 120 13.86 12.97 -8.86
C PHE A 120 13.49 13.65 -10.18
N LYS A 121 12.20 13.72 -10.56
CA LYS A 121 11.78 14.68 -11.57
C LYS A 121 11.89 16.07 -10.95
N LYS A 122 12.97 16.77 -11.31
CA LYS A 122 13.07 18.23 -11.17
C LYS A 122 12.01 18.86 -12.05
N ASP A 123 10.80 19.00 -11.52
CA ASP A 123 9.83 20.01 -11.95
C ASP A 123 9.77 21.10 -10.86
#